data_AF-A0AAV6INL0-F1
#
_entry.id   AF-A0AAV6INL0-F1
#
_cell.length_a   1.000
_cell.length_b   1.000
_cell.length_c   1.000
_cell.angle_alpha   90.00
_cell.angle_beta   90.00
_cell.angle_gamma   90.00
#
_symmetry.space_group_name_H-M   'P 1'
#
loop_
_entity.id
_entity.type
_entity.pdbx_description
1 polymer ?
#
loop_
_entity_poly.entity_id
_entity_poly.type
_entity_poly.pdbx_seq_one_letter_code
_entity_poly.pdbx_strand_id
1 'polypeptide(L)'
;MQEEKKVKVKVKKGWLAVRVGSEDEDGGFQRFVIPISYLYHPLFNQLLETAHEVYGYHTNGPLRLPCSVDDFLHLRWQIEKEATNYHRHHHHYHYHLPSSLSFNSC
;
A
#
# COMPACT_ATOMS: atom_id res chain seq x y z
N MET A 1 -6.45 -35.99 -10.39
CA MET A 1 -5.66 -35.12 -9.49
C MET A 1 -6.39 -33.79 -9.40
N GLN A 2 -6.52 -33.27 -8.19
CA GLN A 2 -7.59 -32.38 -7.76
C GLN A 2 -7.61 -31.05 -8.53
N GLU A 3 -8.80 -30.67 -8.95
CA GLU A 3 -9.11 -29.39 -9.59
C GLU A 3 -8.97 -28.28 -8.56
N GLU A 4 -7.86 -27.54 -8.61
CA GLU A 4 -7.67 -26.35 -7.80
C GLU A 4 -8.66 -25.28 -8.26
N LYS A 5 -9.82 -25.22 -7.59
CA LYS A 5 -10.80 -24.16 -7.77
C LYS A 5 -10.12 -22.82 -7.46
N LYS A 6 -9.72 -22.11 -8.52
CA LYS A 6 -9.24 -20.72 -8.47
C LYS A 6 -10.40 -19.84 -7.99
N VAL A 7 -10.56 -19.71 -6.68
CA VAL A 7 -11.49 -18.75 -6.08
C VAL A 7 -11.00 -17.36 -6.45
N LYS A 8 -11.54 -16.80 -7.56
CA LYS A 8 -11.34 -15.41 -7.96
C LYS A 8 -12.02 -14.52 -6.92
N VAL A 9 -11.30 -14.22 -5.84
CA VAL A 9 -11.69 -13.16 -4.92
C VAL A 9 -11.73 -11.87 -5.74
N LYS A 10 -12.92 -11.29 -5.89
CA LYS A 10 -13.13 -10.03 -6.59
C LYS A 10 -12.48 -8.91 -5.78
N VAL A 11 -11.31 -8.45 -6.23
CA VAL A 11 -10.65 -7.27 -5.66
C VAL A 11 -11.24 -6.02 -6.31
N LYS A 12 -11.56 -5.00 -5.50
CA LYS A 12 -12.08 -3.72 -5.99
C LYS A 12 -11.00 -3.01 -6.82
N LYS A 13 -11.40 -2.20 -7.81
CA LYS A 13 -10.46 -1.35 -8.55
C LYS A 13 -9.71 -0.45 -7.57
N GLY A 14 -8.40 -0.31 -7.74
CA GLY A 14 -7.56 0.46 -6.81
C GLY A 14 -7.02 -0.35 -5.62
N TRP A 15 -7.31 -1.65 -5.54
CA TRP A 15 -6.81 -2.54 -4.50
C TRP A 15 -6.04 -3.71 -5.11
N LEU A 16 -5.10 -4.25 -4.34
CA LEU A 16 -4.20 -5.34 -4.71
C LEU A 16 -4.25 -6.43 -3.64
N ALA A 17 -4.27 -7.69 -4.06
CA ALA A 17 -4.11 -8.81 -3.14
C ALA A 17 -2.62 -9.17 -2.98
N VAL A 18 -2.16 -9.29 -1.74
CA VAL A 18 -0.80 -9.72 -1.39
C VAL A 18 -0.83 -10.96 -0.50
N ARG A 19 0.24 -11.75 -0.56
CA ARG A 19 0.47 -12.94 0.27
C ARG A 19 1.75 -12.71 1.08
N VAL A 20 1.67 -12.88 2.38
CA VAL A 20 2.71 -12.53 3.37
C VAL A 20 2.94 -13.71 4.29
N GLY A 21 4.15 -13.82 4.84
CA GLY A 21 4.59 -14.90 5.72
C GLY A 21 5.41 -15.94 4.99
N SER A 22 5.82 -16.99 5.71
CA SER A 22 6.54 -18.14 5.17
C SER A 22 5.85 -19.47 5.54
N GLU A 23 6.31 -20.58 4.96
CA GLU A 23 5.80 -21.92 5.33
C GLU A 23 6.25 -22.34 6.74
N ASP A 24 7.34 -21.75 7.23
CA ASP A 24 7.96 -22.07 8.52
C ASP A 24 7.34 -21.30 9.70
N GLU A 25 6.50 -20.29 9.43
CA GLU A 25 5.79 -19.52 10.46
C GLU A 25 4.50 -20.20 10.93
N ASP A 26 4.23 -20.13 12.24
CA ASP A 26 2.97 -20.60 12.84
C ASP A 26 1.77 -19.83 12.25
N GLY A 27 1.11 -20.43 11.25
CA GLY A 27 -0.01 -19.82 10.52
C GLY A 27 0.19 -19.75 9.00
N GLY A 28 1.40 -20.00 8.52
CA GLY A 28 1.74 -20.06 7.10
C GLY A 28 1.49 -18.75 6.35
N PHE A 29 1.32 -18.85 5.03
CA PHE A 29 1.03 -17.69 4.20
C PHE A 29 -0.37 -17.12 4.44
N GLN A 30 -0.44 -15.83 4.81
CA GLN A 30 -1.69 -15.09 4.94
C GLN A 30 -1.93 -14.14 3.76
N ARG A 31 -3.21 -13.97 3.39
CA ARG A 31 -3.63 -13.10 2.29
C ARG A 31 -4.19 -11.78 2.82
N PHE A 32 -3.69 -10.67 2.29
CA PHE A 32 -4.19 -9.33 2.56
C PHE A 32 -4.66 -8.64 1.28
N VAL A 33 -5.47 -7.60 1.43
CA VAL A 33 -5.89 -6.71 0.34
C VAL A 33 -5.53 -5.28 0.75
N ILE A 34 -4.67 -4.64 -0.04
CA ILE A 34 -4.14 -3.30 0.24
C ILE A 34 -4.48 -2.34 -0.91
N PRO A 35 -4.54 -1.02 -0.65
CA PRO A 35 -4.62 -0.03 -1.72
C PRO A 35 -3.39 -0.10 -2.63
N ILE A 36 -3.58 0.16 -3.93
CA ILE A 36 -2.47 0.26 -4.89
C ILE A 36 -1.53 1.42 -4.53
N SER A 37 -2.00 2.43 -3.78
CA SER A 37 -1.17 3.55 -3.34
C SER A 37 0.04 3.13 -2.48
N TYR A 38 -0.02 1.96 -1.85
CA TYR A 38 1.10 1.43 -1.07
C TYR A 38 2.32 1.17 -1.94
N LEU A 39 2.13 0.80 -3.22
CA LEU A 39 3.21 0.55 -4.17
C LEU A 39 4.03 1.80 -4.50
N TYR A 40 3.60 2.99 -4.06
CA TYR A 40 4.36 4.23 -4.24
C TYR A 40 5.04 4.69 -2.95
N HIS A 41 4.86 3.95 -1.85
CA HIS A 41 5.47 4.28 -0.58
C HIS A 41 6.91 3.74 -0.52
N PRO A 42 7.91 4.53 -0.09
CA PRO A 42 9.31 4.10 -0.08
C PRO A 42 9.54 2.82 0.76
N LEU A 43 8.91 2.72 1.94
CA LEU A 43 8.98 1.50 2.77
C LEU A 43 8.46 0.25 2.05
N PHE A 44 7.41 0.41 1.25
CA PHE A 44 6.84 -0.70 0.49
C PHE A 44 7.71 -1.04 -0.72
N ASN A 45 8.32 -0.04 -1.37
CA ASN A 45 9.23 -0.26 -2.50
C ASN A 45 10.43 -1.13 -2.12
N GLN A 46 11.04 -0.89 -0.96
CA GLN A 46 12.14 -1.73 -0.49
C GLN A 46 11.69 -3.20 -0.33
N LEU A 47 10.48 -3.43 0.18
CA LEU A 47 9.92 -4.77 0.31
C LEU A 47 9.62 -5.41 -1.06
N LEU A 48 9.20 -4.61 -2.05
CA LEU A 48 8.98 -5.07 -3.43
C LEU A 48 10.28 -5.46 -4.12
N GLU A 49 11.37 -4.73 -3.89
CA GLU A 49 12.69 -5.06 -4.42
C GLU A 49 13.15 -6.42 -3.91
N THR A 50 13.07 -6.65 -2.60
CA THR A 50 13.38 -7.96 -2.01
C THR A 50 12.43 -9.04 -2.53
N ALA A 51 11.14 -8.75 -2.68
CA ALA A 51 10.18 -9.70 -3.25
C ALA A 51 10.55 -10.09 -4.68
N HIS A 52 10.98 -9.13 -5.48
CA HIS A 52 11.42 -9.36 -6.84
C HIS A 52 12.70 -10.20 -6.87
N GLU A 53 13.68 -9.96 -6.01
CA GLU A 53 14.91 -10.76 -5.92
C GLU A 53 14.63 -12.23 -5.55
N VAL A 54 13.72 -12.47 -4.60
CA VAL A 54 13.42 -13.81 -4.10
C VAL A 54 12.48 -14.59 -5.03
N TYR A 55 11.45 -13.93 -5.57
CA TYR A 55 10.37 -14.60 -6.32
C TYR A 55 10.36 -14.32 -7.82
N GLY A 56 11.10 -13.31 -8.29
CA GLY A 56 11.11 -12.86 -9.68
C GLY A 56 9.80 -12.20 -10.14
N TYR A 57 9.73 -11.88 -11.43
CA TYR A 57 8.55 -11.22 -12.03
C TYR A 57 7.42 -12.19 -12.45
N HIS A 58 7.71 -13.48 -12.55
CA HIS A 58 6.78 -14.47 -13.10
C HIS A 58 6.01 -15.20 -11.99
N THR A 59 5.11 -14.48 -11.32
CA THR A 59 4.21 -15.09 -10.33
C THR A 59 2.77 -15.08 -10.83
N ASN A 60 2.14 -16.26 -10.83
CA ASN A 60 0.71 -16.39 -11.11
C ASN A 60 -0.08 -16.25 -9.80
N GLY A 61 -0.74 -15.11 -9.59
CA GLY A 61 -1.63 -14.90 -8.44
C GLY A 61 -1.34 -13.63 -7.66
N PRO A 62 -1.73 -13.57 -6.36
CA PRO A 62 -1.40 -12.46 -5.48
C PRO A 62 0.11 -12.25 -5.37
N LEU A 63 0.53 -10.99 -5.27
CA LEU A 63 1.93 -10.60 -5.06
C LEU A 63 2.45 -11.20 -3.74
N ARG A 64 3.59 -11.89 -3.76
CA ARG A 64 4.22 -12.47 -2.56
C ARG A 64 5.21 -11.47 -1.97
N LEU A 65 5.22 -11.34 -0.65
CA LEU A 65 6.12 -10.43 0.08
C LEU A 65 7.01 -11.25 1.04
N PRO A 66 8.35 -11.14 0.95
CA PRO A 66 9.28 -11.90 1.77
C PRO A 66 9.47 -11.23 3.12
N CYS A 67 8.40 -11.21 3.93
CA CYS A 67 8.41 -10.69 5.29
C CYS A 67 7.43 -11.47 6.15
N SER A 68 7.64 -11.42 7.47
CA SER A 68 6.70 -11.97 8.44
C SER A 68 5.36 -11.23 8.37
N VAL A 69 4.31 -11.89 8.85
CA VAL A 69 3.00 -11.25 8.97
C VAL A 69 3.06 -10.03 9.89
N ASP A 70 3.79 -10.12 11.01
CA ASP A 70 3.96 -9.03 11.96
C ASP A 70 4.66 -7.81 11.34
N ASP A 71 5.76 -8.02 10.60
CA ASP A 71 6.48 -6.93 9.92
C ASP A 71 5.58 -6.21 8.91
N PHE A 72 4.80 -6.98 8.15
CA PHE A 72 3.86 -6.40 7.20
C PHE A 72 2.76 -5.58 7.89
N LEU A 73 2.24 -6.05 9.02
CA LEU A 73 1.24 -5.30 9.79
C LEU A 73 1.83 -4.01 10.36
N HIS A 74 3.08 -4.04 10.83
CA HIS A 74 3.80 -2.86 11.29
C HIS A 74 4.01 -1.85 10.16
N LEU A 75 4.51 -2.32 9.01
CA LEU A 75 4.72 -1.50 7.82
C LEU A 75 3.40 -0.87 7.34
N ARG A 76 2.32 -1.66 7.30
CA ARG A 76 0.97 -1.16 6.97
C ARG A 76 0.57 -0.02 7.90
N TRP A 77 0.73 -0.20 9.20
CA TRP A 77 0.41 0.84 10.18
C TRP A 77 1.23 2.12 9.97
N GLN A 78 2.52 2.01 9.64
CA GLN A 78 3.36 3.18 9.34
C GLN A 78 2.85 3.95 8.11
N ILE A 79 2.56 3.24 7.01
CA ILE A 79 2.03 3.85 5.78
C ILE A 79 0.69 4.55 6.04
N GLU A 80 -0.21 3.90 6.76
CA GLU A 80 -1.53 4.46 7.08
C GLU A 80 -1.41 5.73 7.94
N LYS A 81 -0.51 5.74 8.92
CA LYS A 81 -0.23 6.91 9.74
C LYS A 81 0.32 8.07 8.91
N GLU A 82 1.24 7.81 7.99
CA GLU A 82 1.84 8.84 7.13
C GLU A 82 0.82 9.46 6.17
N ALA A 83 -0.07 8.66 5.58
CA ALA A 83 -1.15 9.13 4.71
C ALA A 83 -2.06 10.19 5.37
N THR A 84 -2.23 10.12 6.70
CA THR A 84 -3.00 11.13 7.46
C THR A 84 -2.25 12.45 7.68
N ASN A 85 -0.92 12.45 7.57
CA ASN A 85 -0.09 13.61 7.90
C ASN A 85 0.00 14.62 6.74
N TYR A 86 -0.07 14.14 5.48
CA TYR A 86 -0.08 15.00 4.28
C TYR A 86 -1.27 15.98 4.22
N HIS A 87 -2.37 15.71 4.94
CA HIS A 87 -3.52 16.61 5.03
C HIS A 87 -3.34 17.77 6.01
N ARG A 88 -2.37 17.68 6.94
CA ARG A 88 -2.17 18.68 7.99
C ARG A 88 -1.16 19.77 7.62
N HIS A 89 -0.44 19.61 6.50
CA HIS A 89 0.58 20.56 6.06
C HIS A 89 0.08 21.58 5.02
N HIS A 90 -1.20 21.54 4.63
CA HIS A 90 -1.75 22.40 3.57
C HIS A 90 -2.49 23.66 4.05
N HIS A 91 -2.22 24.14 5.27
CA HIS A 91 -2.84 25.35 5.84
C HIS A 91 -1.87 26.51 6.15
N HIS A 92 -0.65 26.51 5.57
CA HIS A 92 0.27 27.63 5.77
C HIS A 92 1.10 28.00 4.52
N TYR A 93 0.43 28.13 3.37
CA TYR A 93 0.91 29.02 2.30
C TYR A 93 -0.07 30.18 2.20
N HIS A 94 -0.05 31.04 3.21
CA HIS A 94 -0.66 32.35 3.15
C HIS A 94 0.17 33.16 2.13
N TYR A 95 -0.28 33.21 0.88
CA TYR A 95 0.15 34.26 -0.02
C TYR A 95 -0.23 35.58 0.67
N HIS A 96 0.78 36.33 1.11
CA HIS A 96 0.64 37.74 1.43
C HIS A 96 0.26 38.46 0.14
N LEU A 97 -1.05 38.54 -0.14
CA LEU A 97 -1.61 39.48 -1.10
C LEU A 97 -1.85 40.79 -0.33
N PRO A 98 -1.27 41.93 -0.74
CA PRO A 98 -1.59 43.20 -0.10
C PRO A 98 -3.09 43.48 -0.27
N SER A 99 -3.75 43.81 0.84
CA SER A 99 -5.17 44.13 0.95
C SER A 99 -5.51 45.45 0.26
N SER A 100 -5.43 45.45 -1.07
CA SER A 100 -5.78 46.56 -1.95
C SER A 100 -6.33 46.02 -3.26
N LEU A 101 -7.46 45.30 -3.22
CA LEU A 101 -8.43 45.29 -4.32
C LEU A 101 -9.80 44.95 -3.74
N SER A 102 -10.46 45.97 -3.18
CA SER A 102 -11.91 45.96 -3.05
C SER A 102 -12.50 46.01 -4.47
N PHE A 103 -13.09 44.93 -4.93
CA PHE A 103 -14.01 44.99 -6.06
C PHE A 103 -15.40 44.61 -5.55
N ASN A 104 -16.20 45.65 -5.30
CA ASN A 104 -17.64 45.52 -5.31
C ASN A 104 -18.06 45.16 -6.74
N SER A 105 -18.95 44.20 -6.90
CA SER A 105 -19.82 44.18 -8.07
C SER A 105 -21.19 43.62 -7.70
N CYS A 106 -22.15 44.54 -7.80
CA CYS A 106 -23.51 44.44 -8.28
C CYS A 106 -24.15 43.06 -8.41
#